data_AF-A0A2E7CIS3-F1
#
_entry.id   AF-A0A2E7CIS3-F1
#
_cell.length_a   1.000
_cell.length_b   1.000
_cell.length_c   1.000
_cell.angle_alpha   90.00
_cell.angle_beta   90.00
_cell.angle_gamma   90.00
#
_symmetry.space_group_name_H-M   'P 1'
#
loop_
_entity.id
_entity.type
_entity.pdbx_description
1 polymer ?
#
loop_
_entity_poly.entity_id
_entity_poly.type
_entity_poly.pdbx_seq_one_letter_code
_entity_poly.pdbx_strand_id
1 'polypeptide(L)'
;MSSEQSQLEQTIDSSIKKIRSLIDQDDYLVEEEKEKILKLTQEYGPKEIAQILEIRKPKELLPVQWELEELIEILDPPKPKKKEEDDDDPKNRRLRQSELEVVYTNPQAQMQILASKVDDRMVVVRINPYGQVVPEEYSGEEAADLRRQIGLPPYNPTSNR
;
A
#
# COMPACT_ATOMS: atom_id res chain seq x y z
N MET A 1 0.07 36.38 -20.14
CA MET A 1 0.65 35.11 -20.58
C MET A 1 1.89 35.46 -21.37
N SER A 2 3.08 35.23 -20.81
CA SER A 2 4.35 35.67 -21.42
C SER A 2 4.62 34.86 -22.69
N SER A 3 5.18 35.51 -23.73
CA SER A 3 5.48 34.89 -25.03
C SER A 3 6.33 33.61 -24.91
N GLU A 4 7.14 33.52 -23.87
CA GLU A 4 8.05 32.41 -23.58
C GLU A 4 7.32 31.14 -23.11
N GLN A 5 6.29 31.26 -22.25
CA GLN A 5 5.48 30.10 -21.83
C GLN A 5 4.74 29.46 -23.01
N SER A 6 4.26 30.29 -23.94
CA SER A 6 3.61 29.78 -25.15
C SER A 6 4.57 29.03 -26.07
N GLN A 7 5.84 29.44 -26.13
CA GLN A 7 6.88 28.75 -26.92
C GLN A 7 7.30 27.42 -26.27
N LEU A 8 7.41 27.37 -24.94
CA LEU A 8 7.67 26.14 -24.19
C LEU A 8 6.59 25.09 -24.47
N GLU A 9 5.31 25.45 -24.28
CA GLU A 9 4.19 24.55 -24.52
C GLU A 9 4.16 24.03 -25.97
N GLN A 10 4.41 24.90 -26.96
CA GLN A 10 4.46 24.49 -28.37
C GLN A 10 5.60 23.50 -28.65
N THR A 11 6.75 23.69 -28.01
CA THR A 11 7.92 22.82 -28.18
C THR A 11 7.67 21.44 -27.57
N ILE A 12 7.07 21.40 -26.39
CA ILE A 12 6.66 20.16 -25.73
C ILE A 12 5.60 19.44 -26.57
N ASP A 13 4.55 20.14 -27.01
CA ASP A 13 3.49 19.57 -27.84
C ASP A 13 4.04 19.02 -29.19
N SER A 14 5.07 19.65 -29.76
CA SER A 14 5.77 19.15 -30.96
C SER A 14 6.53 17.86 -30.67
N SER A 15 7.24 17.79 -29.55
CA SER A 15 8.02 16.62 -29.14
C SER A 15 7.11 15.43 -28.84
N ILE A 16 5.99 15.65 -28.15
CA ILE A 16 4.97 14.61 -27.89
C ILE A 16 4.40 14.05 -29.21
N LYS A 17 4.11 14.91 -30.20
CA LYS A 17 3.62 14.46 -31.51
C LYS A 17 4.65 13.59 -32.23
N LYS A 18 5.94 13.89 -32.10
CA LYS A 18 7.00 13.07 -32.69
C LYS A 18 7.14 11.74 -31.97
N ILE A 19 7.15 11.73 -30.64
CA ILE A 19 7.13 10.49 -29.83
C ILE A 19 5.97 9.61 -30.30
N ARG A 20 4.76 10.18 -30.43
CA ARG A 20 3.59 9.46 -30.94
C ARG A 20 3.82 8.83 -32.33
N SER A 21 4.54 9.51 -33.23
CA SER A 21 4.81 8.95 -34.57
C SER A 21 5.92 7.89 -34.58
N LEU A 22 6.82 7.92 -33.60
CA LEU A 22 8.02 7.09 -33.54
C LEU A 22 7.85 5.83 -32.68
N ILE A 23 6.86 5.81 -31.78
CA ILE A 23 6.73 4.80 -30.72
C ILE A 23 6.61 3.35 -31.19
N ASP A 24 6.10 3.13 -32.40
CA ASP A 24 6.00 1.78 -33.00
C ASP A 24 7.11 1.50 -34.03
N GLN A 25 8.04 2.44 -34.23
CA GLN A 25 9.01 2.42 -35.33
C GLN A 25 10.45 2.35 -34.85
N ASP A 26 10.84 3.20 -33.89
CA ASP A 26 12.23 3.36 -33.49
C ASP A 26 12.36 3.91 -32.06
N ASP A 27 12.67 3.03 -31.11
CA ASP A 27 12.88 3.36 -29.70
C ASP A 27 14.02 4.37 -29.49
N TYR A 28 15.08 4.32 -30.32
CA TYR A 28 16.22 5.23 -30.19
C TYR A 28 15.81 6.68 -30.48
N LEU A 29 14.96 6.90 -31.49
CA LEU A 29 14.45 8.23 -31.81
C LEU A 29 13.44 8.74 -30.78
N VAL A 30 12.71 7.84 -30.11
CA VAL A 30 11.86 8.21 -28.97
C VAL A 30 12.71 8.75 -27.82
N GLU A 31 13.79 8.06 -27.47
CA GLU A 31 14.74 8.51 -26.44
C GLU A 31 15.39 9.86 -26.80
N GLU A 32 15.73 10.08 -28.06
CA GLU A 32 16.28 11.36 -28.50
C GLU A 32 15.30 12.54 -28.29
N GLU A 33 14.00 12.32 -28.52
CA GLU A 33 12.97 13.33 -28.26
C GLU A 33 12.70 13.51 -26.75
N LYS A 34 12.79 12.43 -25.95
CA LYS A 34 12.76 12.52 -24.47
C LYS A 34 13.91 13.38 -23.94
N GLU A 35 15.12 13.17 -24.45
CA GLU A 35 16.27 14.01 -24.09
C GLU A 35 16.07 15.49 -24.46
N LYS A 36 15.40 15.80 -25.57
CA LYS A 36 15.09 17.19 -25.94
C LYS A 36 14.18 17.84 -24.91
N ILE A 37 13.16 17.11 -24.43
CA ILE A 37 12.28 17.59 -23.36
C ILE A 37 13.08 17.80 -22.07
N LEU A 38 13.97 16.87 -21.70
CA LEU A 38 14.82 17.01 -20.52
C LEU A 38 15.80 18.19 -20.63
N LYS A 39 16.31 18.54 -21.82
CA LYS A 39 17.20 19.70 -21.99
C LYS A 39 16.50 21.03 -21.70
N LEU A 40 15.17 21.12 -21.91
CA LEU A 40 14.39 22.33 -21.59
C LEU A 40 14.40 22.66 -20.08
N THR A 41 14.73 21.70 -19.22
CA THR A 41 14.80 21.92 -17.76
C THR A 41 15.89 22.91 -17.37
N GLN A 42 16.91 23.08 -18.23
CA GLN A 42 17.99 24.05 -18.01
C GLN A 42 17.49 25.49 -18.08
N GLU A 43 16.42 25.74 -18.84
CA GLU A 43 15.86 27.08 -19.07
C GLU A 43 14.60 27.35 -18.25
N TYR A 44 13.67 26.38 -18.21
CA TYR A 44 12.34 26.57 -17.60
C TYR A 44 12.16 25.86 -16.25
N GLY A 45 13.11 25.02 -15.86
CA GLY A 45 13.07 24.23 -14.63
C GLY A 45 12.25 22.93 -14.76
N PRO A 46 12.59 21.90 -13.97
CA PRO A 46 12.00 20.56 -14.12
C PRO A 46 10.53 20.48 -13.73
N LYS A 47 10.11 21.21 -12.68
CA LYS A 47 8.72 21.19 -12.19
C LYS A 47 7.71 21.77 -13.17
N GLU A 48 8.07 22.86 -13.86
CA GLU A 48 7.21 23.49 -14.86
C GLU A 48 6.96 22.51 -16.01
N ILE A 49 8.00 21.85 -16.49
CA ILE A 49 7.91 20.85 -17.55
C ILE A 49 7.08 19.65 -17.09
N ALA A 50 7.33 19.12 -15.89
CA ALA A 50 6.55 18.03 -15.33
C ALA A 50 5.04 18.35 -15.29
N GLN A 51 4.66 19.55 -14.84
CA GLN A 51 3.25 19.98 -14.83
C GLN A 51 2.63 20.04 -16.23
N ILE A 52 3.37 20.54 -17.22
CA ILE A 52 2.89 20.55 -18.60
C ILE A 52 2.68 19.12 -19.10
N LEU A 53 3.65 18.22 -18.85
CA LEU A 53 3.54 16.82 -19.23
C LEU A 53 2.37 16.12 -18.53
N GLU A 54 2.14 16.37 -17.23
CA GLU A 54 0.99 15.83 -16.48
C GLU A 54 -0.36 16.24 -17.10
N ILE A 55 -0.49 17.50 -17.54
CA ILE A 55 -1.71 17.99 -18.20
C ILE A 55 -1.92 17.34 -19.57
N ARG A 56 -0.84 17.00 -20.28
CA ARG A 56 -0.89 16.41 -21.63
C ARG A 56 -1.05 14.89 -21.61
N LYS A 57 -0.42 14.19 -20.66
CA LYS A 57 -0.46 12.72 -20.50
C LYS A 57 -1.83 12.09 -20.71
N PRO A 58 -2.93 12.51 -20.02
CA PRO A 58 -4.23 11.82 -20.16
C PRO A 58 -4.88 11.97 -21.55
N LYS A 59 -4.33 12.82 -22.44
CA LYS A 59 -4.82 13.02 -23.82
C LYS A 59 -4.10 12.14 -24.85
N GLU A 60 -3.09 11.38 -24.43
CA GLU A 60 -2.23 10.58 -25.30
C GLU A 60 -2.61 9.10 -25.31
N LEU A 61 -2.03 8.34 -26.24
CA LEU A 61 -2.17 6.88 -26.31
C LEU A 61 -1.36 6.21 -25.18
N LEU A 62 -1.79 5.03 -24.72
CA LEU A 62 -1.17 4.35 -23.57
C LEU A 62 0.36 4.18 -23.70
N PRO A 63 0.94 3.79 -24.87
CA PRO A 63 2.39 3.71 -25.00
C PRO A 63 3.07 5.07 -24.77
N VAL A 64 2.52 6.14 -25.34
CA VAL A 64 3.05 7.50 -25.15
C VAL A 64 2.87 7.94 -23.69
N GLN A 65 1.77 7.56 -23.03
CA GLN A 65 1.57 7.84 -21.61
C GLN A 65 2.67 7.24 -20.74
N TRP A 66 3.19 6.06 -21.08
CA TRP A 66 4.29 5.44 -20.34
C TRP A 66 5.59 6.21 -20.53
N GLU A 67 5.91 6.64 -21.75
CA GLU A 67 7.09 7.48 -22.01
C GLU A 67 7.01 8.82 -21.27
N LEU A 68 5.82 9.41 -21.21
CA LEU A 68 5.58 10.65 -20.47
C LEU A 68 5.66 10.44 -18.95
N GLU A 69 5.19 9.30 -18.44
CA GLU A 69 5.31 8.96 -17.02
C GLU A 69 6.77 8.86 -16.61
N GLU A 70 7.59 8.18 -17.41
CA GLU A 70 9.03 8.07 -17.13
C GLU A 70 9.71 9.44 -17.07
N LEU A 71 9.38 10.33 -18.02
CA LEU A 71 9.86 11.71 -17.98
C LEU A 71 9.41 12.45 -16.72
N ILE A 72 8.14 12.32 -16.32
CA ILE A 72 7.60 12.96 -15.12
C ILE A 72 8.32 12.42 -13.87
N GLU A 73 8.58 11.11 -13.77
CA GLU A 73 9.31 10.52 -12.65
C GLU A 73 10.76 11.01 -12.57
N ILE A 74 11.42 11.27 -13.70
CA ILE A 74 12.76 11.88 -13.73
C ILE A 74 12.71 13.34 -13.27
N LEU A 75 11.69 14.09 -13.68
CA LEU A 75 11.58 15.54 -13.48
C LEU A 75 11.05 15.93 -12.10
N ASP A 76 10.01 15.25 -11.63
CA ASP A 76 9.40 15.43 -10.31
C ASP A 76 9.20 14.04 -9.68
N PRO A 77 10.30 13.40 -9.24
CA PRO A 77 10.23 12.06 -8.67
C PRO A 77 9.22 12.05 -7.53
N PRO A 78 8.34 11.04 -7.48
CA PRO A 78 7.37 10.93 -6.41
C PRO A 78 8.14 10.97 -5.09
N LYS A 79 7.71 11.85 -4.18
CA LYS A 79 8.29 11.91 -2.83
C LYS A 79 8.35 10.48 -2.32
N PRO A 80 9.52 9.99 -1.84
CA PRO A 80 9.63 8.62 -1.39
C PRO A 80 8.49 8.37 -0.42
N LYS A 81 7.56 7.51 -0.82
CA LYS A 81 6.54 7.02 0.11
C LYS A 81 7.37 6.49 1.26
N LYS A 82 7.19 7.05 2.47
CA LYS A 82 7.63 6.35 3.68
C LYS A 82 7.16 4.92 3.46
N LYS A 83 8.10 3.97 3.42
CA LYS A 83 7.74 2.55 3.48
C LYS A 83 6.74 2.46 4.63
N GLU A 84 5.48 2.24 4.31
CA GLU A 84 4.61 1.58 5.27
C GLU A 84 5.30 0.23 5.41
N GLU A 85 6.04 0.07 6.49
CA GLU A 85 6.39 -1.24 6.99
C GLU A 85 5.05 -1.93 7.19
N ASP A 86 4.68 -2.74 6.20
CA ASP A 86 3.62 -3.72 6.26
C ASP A 86 4.09 -4.83 7.22
N ASP A 87 4.37 -4.46 8.47
CA ASP A 87 4.42 -5.38 9.57
C ASP A 87 2.96 -5.77 9.84
N ASP A 88 2.44 -6.71 9.06
CA ASP A 88 1.29 -7.54 9.42
C ASP A 88 1.68 -8.47 10.60
N ASP A 89 2.41 -7.92 11.59
CA ASP A 89 2.73 -8.57 12.83
C ASP A 89 1.40 -8.82 13.55
N PRO A 90 1.01 -10.09 13.74
CA PRO A 90 -0.25 -10.42 14.40
C PRO A 90 -0.38 -9.73 15.75
N LYS A 91 0.74 -9.47 16.45
CA LYS A 91 0.77 -8.80 17.75
C LYS A 91 0.23 -7.37 17.74
N ASN A 92 0.33 -6.68 16.61
CA ASN A 92 -0.06 -5.27 16.48
C ASN A 92 -1.47 -5.10 15.90
N ARG A 93 -2.15 -6.19 15.55
CA ARG A 93 -3.50 -6.17 14.98
C ARG A 93 -4.47 -7.08 15.73
N ARG A 94 -5.76 -6.95 15.41
CA ARG A 94 -6.79 -7.88 15.88
C ARG A 94 -6.54 -9.29 15.33
N LEU A 95 -6.81 -10.29 16.16
CA LEU A 95 -6.71 -11.70 15.77
C LEU A 95 -7.78 -12.04 14.72
N ARG A 96 -7.36 -12.78 13.69
CA ARG A 96 -8.28 -13.36 12.71
C ARG A 96 -8.84 -14.66 13.25
N GLN A 97 -10.05 -15.03 12.83
CA GLN A 97 -10.68 -16.26 13.29
C GLN A 97 -9.86 -17.52 12.97
N SER A 98 -9.08 -17.52 11.89
CA SER A 98 -8.17 -18.61 11.51
C SER A 98 -6.99 -18.80 12.49
N GLU A 99 -6.65 -17.74 13.22
CA GLU A 99 -5.55 -17.69 14.19
C GLU A 99 -6.00 -18.08 15.60
N LEU A 100 -7.29 -18.38 15.77
CA LEU A 100 -7.89 -18.77 17.03
C LEU A 100 -8.15 -20.28 17.05
N GLU A 101 -7.98 -20.89 18.22
CA GLU A 101 -8.32 -22.28 18.49
C GLU A 101 -9.20 -22.36 19.73
N VAL A 102 -10.33 -23.09 19.64
CA VAL A 102 -11.18 -23.32 20.81
C VAL A 102 -10.47 -24.26 21.76
N VAL A 103 -10.13 -23.77 22.95
CA VAL A 103 -9.41 -24.54 23.98
C VAL A 103 -10.29 -24.94 25.16
N TYR A 104 -11.42 -24.25 25.34
CA TYR A 104 -12.38 -24.58 26.38
C TYR A 104 -13.79 -24.18 25.96
N THR A 105 -14.77 -25.01 26.31
CA THR A 105 -16.20 -24.73 26.08
C THR A 105 -16.98 -25.06 27.34
N ASN A 106 -17.82 -24.14 27.78
CA ASN A 106 -18.83 -24.37 28.81
C ASN A 106 -20.23 -24.17 28.20
N PRO A 107 -20.93 -25.26 27.84
CA PRO A 107 -22.27 -25.18 27.25
C PRO A 107 -23.32 -24.60 28.20
N GLN A 108 -23.19 -24.84 29.51
CA GLN A 108 -24.16 -24.35 30.51
C GLN A 108 -24.09 -22.83 30.65
N ALA A 109 -22.89 -22.26 30.55
CA ALA A 109 -22.67 -20.82 30.61
C ALA A 109 -22.68 -20.14 29.23
N GLN A 110 -22.98 -20.88 28.14
CA GLN A 110 -22.89 -20.40 26.75
C GLN A 110 -21.59 -19.63 26.47
N MET A 111 -20.47 -20.19 26.94
CA MET A 111 -19.16 -19.56 26.91
C MET A 111 -18.14 -20.46 26.19
N GLN A 112 -17.34 -19.84 25.33
CA GLN A 112 -16.17 -20.46 24.70
C GLN A 112 -14.93 -19.62 25.00
N ILE A 113 -13.79 -20.28 25.14
CA ILE A 113 -12.50 -19.63 25.26
C ILE A 113 -11.65 -20.11 24.10
N LEU A 114 -11.15 -19.16 23.32
CA LEU A 114 -10.25 -19.38 22.21
C LEU A 114 -8.86 -18.89 22.57
N ALA A 115 -7.84 -19.70 22.29
CA ALA A 115 -6.44 -19.29 22.40
C ALA A 115 -5.94 -18.82 21.03
N SER A 116 -5.12 -17.77 21.04
CA SER A 116 -4.32 -17.40 19.87
C SER A 116 -3.28 -18.46 19.59
N LYS A 117 -3.11 -18.79 18.30
CA LYS A 117 -2.02 -19.64 17.81
C LYS A 117 -0.73 -18.84 17.62
N VAL A 118 -0.83 -17.54 17.42
CA VAL A 118 0.27 -16.69 16.93
C VAL A 118 0.92 -15.85 18.04
N ASP A 119 0.24 -15.67 19.16
CA ASP A 119 0.73 -14.96 20.35
C ASP A 119 0.04 -15.45 21.64
N ASP A 120 0.28 -14.78 22.76
CA ASP A 120 -0.15 -15.16 24.10
C ASP A 120 -1.61 -14.81 24.42
N ARG A 121 -2.35 -14.20 23.48
CA ARG A 121 -3.70 -13.70 23.70
C ARG A 121 -4.74 -14.81 23.80
N MET A 122 -5.83 -14.50 24.50
CA MET A 122 -7.01 -15.34 24.58
C MET A 122 -8.28 -14.53 24.34
N VAL A 123 -9.27 -15.13 23.69
CA VAL A 123 -10.56 -14.52 23.43
C VAL A 123 -11.64 -15.32 24.14
N VAL A 124 -12.40 -14.66 25.01
CA VAL A 124 -13.57 -15.24 25.66
C VAL A 124 -14.80 -14.80 24.89
N VAL A 125 -15.57 -15.76 24.40
CA VAL A 125 -16.81 -15.53 23.66
C VAL A 125 -17.98 -15.96 24.52
N ARG A 126 -18.87 -15.01 24.83
CA ARG A 126 -20.08 -15.27 25.62
C ARG A 126 -21.31 -14.82 24.85
N ILE A 127 -22.40 -15.55 25.01
CA ILE A 127 -23.72 -15.11 24.55
C ILE A 127 -24.37 -14.36 25.70
N ASN A 128 -24.72 -13.08 25.47
CA ASN A 128 -25.40 -12.28 26.48
C ASN A 128 -26.89 -12.69 26.59
N PRO A 129 -27.64 -12.23 27.62
CA PRO A 129 -29.06 -12.55 27.79
C PRO A 129 -29.96 -12.11 26.61
N TYR A 130 -29.47 -11.22 25.76
CA TYR A 130 -30.16 -10.74 24.55
C TYR A 130 -29.79 -11.55 23.30
N GLY A 131 -29.01 -12.63 23.43
CA GLY A 131 -28.60 -13.51 22.34
C GLY A 131 -27.45 -12.96 21.48
N GLN A 132 -26.80 -11.87 21.89
CA GLN A 132 -25.66 -11.30 21.16
C GLN A 132 -24.35 -11.94 21.62
N VAL A 133 -23.46 -12.17 20.66
CA VAL A 133 -22.12 -12.68 20.91
C VAL A 133 -21.20 -11.53 21.29
N VAL A 134 -20.62 -11.59 22.49
CA VAL A 134 -19.69 -10.60 23.02
C VAL A 134 -18.30 -11.25 23.16
N PRO A 135 -17.33 -10.88 22.30
CA PRO A 135 -15.95 -11.30 22.43
C PRO A 135 -15.17 -10.34 23.33
N GLU A 136 -14.43 -10.89 24.29
CA GLU A 136 -13.51 -10.18 25.16
C GLU A 136 -12.08 -10.72 24.95
N GLU A 137 -11.13 -9.85 24.60
CA GLU A 137 -9.73 -10.21 24.34
C GLU A 137 -8.88 -9.90 25.57
N TYR A 138 -8.06 -10.87 25.98
CA TYR A 138 -7.15 -10.80 27.12
C TYR A 138 -5.71 -11.03 26.62
N SER A 139 -4.74 -10.32 27.22
CA SER A 139 -3.32 -10.40 26.84
C SER A 139 -2.41 -10.42 28.07
N GLY A 140 -1.15 -10.85 27.91
CA GLY A 140 -0.16 -10.83 28.98
C GLY A 140 -0.57 -11.62 30.22
N GLU A 141 -0.54 -10.95 31.38
CA GLU A 141 -0.82 -11.59 32.68
C GLU A 141 -2.26 -12.09 32.79
N GLU A 142 -3.24 -11.34 32.27
CA GLU A 142 -4.66 -11.72 32.31
C GLU A 142 -4.92 -13.00 31.50
N ALA A 143 -4.28 -13.12 30.32
CA ALA A 143 -4.35 -14.32 29.51
C ALA A 143 -3.65 -15.50 30.20
N ALA A 144 -2.51 -15.28 30.85
CA ALA A 144 -1.81 -16.31 31.62
C ALA A 144 -2.65 -16.81 32.81
N ASP A 145 -3.33 -15.92 33.52
CA ASP A 145 -4.28 -16.26 34.57
C ASP A 145 -5.44 -17.08 34.05
N LEU A 146 -6.03 -16.66 32.93
CA LEU A 146 -7.13 -17.40 32.31
C LEU A 146 -6.69 -18.82 31.92
N ARG A 147 -5.51 -18.99 31.30
CA ARG A 147 -4.92 -20.30 30.99
C ARG A 147 -4.81 -21.18 32.22
N ARG A 148 -4.29 -20.63 33.33
CA ARG A 148 -4.15 -21.35 34.61
C ARG A 148 -5.50 -21.79 35.15
N GLN A 149 -6.51 -20.92 35.12
CA GLN A 149 -7.84 -21.23 35.63
C GLN A 149 -8.50 -22.40 34.90
N ILE A 150 -8.28 -22.51 33.58
CA ILE A 150 -8.84 -23.61 32.78
C ILE A 150 -7.90 -24.82 32.64
N GLY A 151 -6.76 -24.82 33.34
CA GLY A 151 -5.84 -25.94 33.38
C GLY A 151 -5.01 -26.15 32.10
N LEU A 152 -4.85 -25.12 31.26
CA LEU A 152 -3.97 -25.18 30.10
C LEU A 152 -2.50 -25.00 30.49
N PRO A 153 -1.58 -25.61 29.73
CA PRO A 153 -0.16 -25.33 29.90
C PRO A 153 0.17 -23.86 29.60
N PRO A 154 1.30 -23.34 30.13
CA PRO A 154 1.80 -22.02 29.79
C PRO A 154 1.90 -21.84 28.27
N TYR A 155 1.64 -20.63 27.78
CA TYR A 155 1.80 -20.34 26.37
C TYR A 155 3.25 -20.61 25.94
N ASN A 156 3.41 -21.36 24.85
CA ASN A 156 4.71 -21.61 24.26
C ASN A 156 4.69 -21.16 22.78
N PRO A 157 5.39 -20.07 22.42
CA PRO A 157 5.37 -19.52 21.07
C PRO A 157 5.97 -20.46 20.00
N THR A 158 6.63 -21.55 20.38
CA THR A 158 7.30 -22.46 19.44
C THR A 158 6.46 -23.69 19.03
N SER A 159 5.20 -23.80 19.46
CA SER A 159 4.39 -25.01 19.25
C SER A 159 3.60 -25.06 17.93
N ASN A 160 3.80 -24.10 17.02
CA ASN A 160 3.27 -24.18 15.66
C ASN A 160 4.28 -24.89 14.75
N ARG A 161 4.16 -26.21 14.65
CA ARG A 161 4.71 -27.00 13.54
C ARG A 161 3.58 -27.66 12.79
#